data_AF-A0A498MF67-F1
#
_entry.id   AF-A0A498MF67-F1
#
_cell.length_a   1.000
_cell.length_b   1.000
_cell.length_c   1.000
_cell.angle_alpha   90.00
_cell.angle_beta   90.00
_cell.angle_gamma   90.00
#
_symmetry.space_group_name_H-M   'P 1'
#
loop_
_entity.id
_entity.type
_entity.pdbx_description
1 polymer ?
#
loop_
_entity_poly.entity_id
_entity_poly.type
_entity_poly.pdbx_seq_one_letter_code
_entity_poly.pdbx_strand_id
1 'polypeptide(L)'
;MRNSNLILVNCCDGPSSDYSHAYLQVFSHAFFSSPSEPHFISAYDVGLFTFFFLRENAVEHDCGKTVYSRVARVCKNDIGGRFLLEDTWTTFTKARLNCSRSGEIPFYYNELQSTFYLPEQDLIYGIFTTNV
;
A
#
# COMPACT_ATOMS: atom_id res chain seq x y z
N MET A 1 15.24 -4.43 -13.70
CA MET A 1 14.78 -3.35 -14.60
C MET A 1 14.26 -2.21 -13.75
N ARG A 2 15.02 -1.11 -13.68
CA ARG A 2 14.65 0.10 -12.95
C ARG A 2 13.75 0.95 -13.85
N ASN A 3 12.48 1.05 -13.48
CA ASN A 3 11.59 2.16 -13.80
C ASN A 3 10.56 2.18 -12.66
N SER A 4 11.05 2.52 -11.48
CA SER A 4 10.23 2.73 -10.30
C SER A 4 9.67 4.13 -10.42
N ASN A 5 8.47 4.29 -10.98
CA ASN A 5 7.65 5.45 -10.61
C ASN A 5 7.41 5.27 -9.10
N LEU A 6 8.24 5.95 -8.29
CA LEU A 6 8.11 5.93 -6.85
C LEU A 6 6.89 6.79 -6.53
N ILE A 7 5.75 6.16 -6.24
CA ILE A 7 4.65 6.87 -5.63
C ILE A 7 5.07 7.19 -4.21
N LEU A 8 5.29 8.47 -3.95
CA LEU A 8 5.49 8.98 -2.60
C LEU A 8 4.12 9.11 -1.95
N VAL A 9 3.95 8.41 -0.83
CA VAL A 9 2.77 8.54 0.02
C VAL A 9 3.14 9.43 1.19
N ASN A 10 2.52 10.61 1.27
CA ASN A 10 2.69 11.51 2.41
C ASN A 10 1.67 11.16 3.49
N CYS A 11 2.17 10.94 4.70
CA CYS A 11 1.33 10.72 5.87
C CYS A 11 0.93 12.04 6.51
N CYS A 12 -0.36 12.19 6.78
CA CYS A 12 -0.86 13.21 7.69
C CYS A 12 -1.29 12.53 8.99
N ASP A 13 -0.52 12.73 10.06
CA ASP A 13 -0.99 12.43 11.41
C ASP A 13 -2.08 13.47 11.77
N GLY A 14 -3.17 13.03 12.42
CA GLY A 14 -4.12 13.97 13.04
C GLY A 14 -3.41 14.91 14.04
N PRO A 15 -4.13 15.84 14.68
CA PRO A 15 -3.82 17.29 14.89
C PRO A 15 -2.37 17.82 14.99
N SER A 16 -1.34 16.99 15.17
CA SER A 16 0.07 17.32 14.96
C SER A 16 0.41 17.27 13.46
N SER A 17 0.69 18.42 12.86
CA SER A 17 0.99 18.63 11.44
C SER A 17 2.35 18.07 10.97
N ASP A 18 2.80 16.95 11.51
CA ASP A 18 4.09 16.34 11.13
C ASP A 18 3.90 15.50 9.85
N TYR A 19 4.51 15.97 8.77
CA TYR A 19 4.56 15.25 7.49
C TYR A 19 5.65 14.18 7.55
N SER A 20 5.25 12.92 7.57
CA SER A 20 6.17 11.78 7.47
C SER A 20 6.11 11.18 6.06
N HIS A 21 7.27 10.84 5.49
CA HIS A 21 7.34 10.18 4.18
C HIS A 21 7.22 8.66 4.35
N ALA A 22 6.25 8.04 3.68
CA ALA A 22 6.19 6.59 3.58
C ALA A 22 7.06 6.08 2.43
N TYR A 23 7.98 5.17 2.74
CA TYR A 23 8.78 4.45 1.75
C TYR A 23 8.16 3.08 1.45
N LEU A 24 8.15 2.69 0.17
CA LEU A 24 7.66 1.38 -0.27
C LEU A 24 8.65 0.28 0.13
N GLN A 25 8.27 -0.59 1.07
CA GLN A 25 8.96 -1.85 1.28
C GLN A 25 8.33 -2.91 0.37
N VAL A 26 8.99 -3.19 -0.75
CA VAL A 26 8.54 -4.18 -1.74
C VAL A 26 8.88 -5.58 -1.21
N PHE A 27 7.86 -6.32 -0.78
CA PHE A 27 8.00 -7.75 -0.56
C PHE A 27 7.65 -8.47 -1.86
N SER A 28 8.66 -9.01 -2.52
CA SER A 28 8.51 -9.78 -3.76
C SER A 28 8.06 -11.20 -3.47
N HIS A 29 6.84 -11.38 -2.97
CA HIS A 29 6.11 -12.64 -3.13
C HIS A 29 4.64 -12.32 -3.25
N ALA A 30 4.15 -12.35 -4.50
CA ALA A 30 2.74 -12.54 -4.76
C ALA A 30 2.39 -13.91 -4.18
N PHE A 31 1.69 -13.93 -3.04
CA PHE A 31 0.99 -15.13 -2.62
C PHE A 31 -0.48 -14.80 -2.39
N PHE A 32 -1.24 -15.36 -3.31
CA PHE A 32 -2.68 -15.47 -3.43
C PHE A 32 -3.28 -16.18 -2.21
N SER A 33 -3.19 -15.58 -1.02
CA SER A 33 -3.95 -15.99 0.18
C SER A 33 -3.56 -15.12 1.37
N SER A 34 -4.11 -13.91 1.48
CA SER A 34 -4.41 -13.42 2.83
C SER A 34 -5.72 -14.14 3.24
N PRO A 35 -5.72 -15.00 4.26
CA PRO A 35 -6.95 -15.65 4.74
C PRO A 35 -7.96 -14.64 5.32
N SER A 36 -7.54 -13.39 5.51
CA SER A 36 -8.40 -12.27 5.86
C SER A 36 -8.74 -11.43 4.64
N GLU A 37 -10.02 -11.12 4.49
CA GLU A 37 -10.54 -10.18 3.50
C GLU A 37 -9.88 -8.80 3.70
N PRO A 38 -9.19 -8.25 2.69
CA PRO A 38 -8.59 -6.93 2.80
C PRO A 38 -9.67 -5.86 2.86
N HIS A 39 -9.51 -4.88 3.73
CA HIS A 39 -10.34 -3.68 3.73
C HIS A 39 -9.82 -2.73 2.65
N PHE A 40 -10.60 -2.53 1.60
CA PHE A 40 -10.27 -1.62 0.50
C PHE A 40 -10.55 -0.16 0.89
N ILE A 41 -9.65 0.76 0.54
CA ILE A 41 -9.76 2.19 0.83
C ILE A 41 -10.02 2.98 -0.46
N SER A 42 -9.17 2.78 -1.47
CA SER A 42 -9.22 3.58 -2.70
C SER A 42 -8.43 2.95 -3.84
N ALA A 43 -8.70 3.41 -5.07
CA ALA A 43 -7.90 3.10 -6.24
C ALA A 43 -7.67 4.34 -7.10
N TYR A 44 -6.49 4.39 -7.74
CA TYR A 44 -6.12 5.46 -8.66
C TYR A 44 -5.41 4.91 -9.89
N ASP A 45 -5.74 5.51 -11.02
CA ASP A 45 -5.07 5.24 -12.30
C ASP A 45 -3.94 6.25 -12.52
N VAL A 46 -2.70 5.77 -12.45
CA VAL A 46 -1.51 6.61 -12.60
C VAL A 46 -0.60 6.03 -13.66
N GLY A 47 -0.51 6.71 -14.80
CA GLY A 47 0.22 6.24 -15.98
C GLY A 47 -0.28 4.87 -16.45
N LEU A 48 0.65 3.91 -16.54
CA LEU A 48 0.41 2.54 -17.04
C LEU A 48 -0.11 1.56 -15.97
N PHE A 49 -0.32 2.03 -14.75
CA PHE A 49 -0.69 1.20 -13.62
C PHE A 49 -2.00 1.65 -12.99
N THR A 50 -2.70 0.70 -12.39
CA THR A 50 -3.79 0.96 -11.43
C THR A 50 -3.27 0.59 -10.05
N PHE A 51 -3.36 1.55 -9.13
CA PHE A 51 -2.94 1.40 -7.74
C PHE A 51 -4.15 1.16 -6.86
N PHE A 52 -4.02 0.24 -5.90
CA PHE A 52 -5.05 -0.08 -4.91
C PHE A 52 -4.48 0.13 -3.51
N PHE A 53 -5.21 0.85 -2.67
CA PHE A 53 -4.86 1.08 -1.27
C PHE A 53 -5.79 0.26 -0.39
N LEU A 54 -5.19 -0.53 0.51
CA LEU A 54 -5.91 -1.48 1.33
C LEU A 54 -5.24 -1.67 2.70
N ARG A 55 -5.99 -2.23 3.64
CA ARG A 55 -5.49 -2.75 4.91
C ARG A 55 -5.78 -4.24 4.98
N GLU A 56 -4.82 -5.01 5.49
CA GLU A 56 -5.00 -6.45 5.72
C GLU A 56 -4.24 -6.89 6.96
N ASN A 57 -4.57 -8.09 7.46
CA ASN A 57 -3.77 -8.69 8.52
C ASN A 57 -2.36 -8.99 8.01
N ALA A 58 -1.37 -8.60 8.81
CA ALA A 58 0.04 -8.83 8.55
C ALA A 58 0.39 -10.29 8.79
N VAL A 59 0.25 -11.12 7.75
CA VAL A 59 0.64 -12.54 7.80
C VAL A 59 2.14 -12.73 8.03
N GLU A 60 2.95 -11.71 7.71
CA GLU A 60 4.39 -11.69 7.99
C GLU A 60 4.73 -11.40 9.46
N HIS A 61 3.75 -11.10 10.30
CA HIS A 61 3.94 -10.79 11.71
C HIS A 61 3.38 -11.92 12.57
N ASP A 62 4.25 -12.84 12.99
CA ASP A 62 3.89 -14.03 13.77
C ASP A 62 3.40 -13.71 15.19
N CYS A 63 3.55 -12.47 15.66
CA CYS A 63 3.16 -12.04 17.01
C CYS A 63 1.83 -11.28 17.01
N GLY A 64 0.71 -12.02 16.92
CA GLY A 64 -0.64 -11.50 17.14
C GLY A 64 -1.32 -10.92 15.89
N LYS A 65 -2.58 -10.50 16.03
CA LYS A 65 -3.37 -9.90 14.95
C LYS A 65 -2.95 -8.45 14.72
N THR A 66 -1.90 -8.24 13.93
CA THR A 66 -1.49 -6.90 13.50
C THR A 66 -2.07 -6.60 12.12
N VAL A 67 -2.60 -5.38 11.93
CA VAL A 67 -3.06 -4.88 10.64
C VAL A 67 -1.94 -4.04 10.01
N TYR A 68 -1.68 -4.21 8.71
CA TYR A 68 -0.81 -3.32 7.93
C TYR A 68 -1.53 -2.71 6.74
N SER A 69 -1.22 -1.45 6.49
CA SER A 69 -1.62 -0.74 5.28
C SER A 69 -0.68 -1.07 4.13
N ARG A 70 -1.26 -1.26 2.95
CA ARG A 70 -0.52 -1.59 1.74
C ARG A 70 -1.00 -0.80 0.54
N VAL A 71 -0.07 -0.61 -0.39
CA VAL A 71 -0.39 -0.24 -1.75
C VAL A 71 -0.07 -1.44 -2.64
N ALA A 72 -1.03 -1.81 -3.47
CA ALA A 72 -0.86 -2.76 -4.55
C ALA A 72 -0.91 -2.05 -5.89
N ARG A 73 -0.31 -2.65 -6.91
CA ARG A 73 -0.41 -2.19 -8.29
C ARG A 73 -0.59 -3.35 -9.25
N VAL A 74 -1.24 -3.06 -10.37
CA VAL A 74 -1.35 -3.93 -11.54
C VAL A 74 -1.06 -3.10 -12.79
N CYS A 75 -0.48 -3.72 -13.81
CA CYS A 75 -0.36 -3.10 -15.13
C CYS A 75 -1.74 -3.04 -15.80
N LYS A 76 -2.10 -1.92 -16.42
CA LYS A 76 -3.39 -1.78 -17.13
C LYS A 76 -3.53 -2.70 -18.34
N ASN A 77 -2.41 -3.13 -18.91
CA ASN A 77 -2.34 -4.06 -20.03
C ASN A 77 -2.07 -5.51 -19.60
N ASP A 78 -2.30 -5.84 -18.32
CA ASP A 78 -2.24 -7.22 -17.85
C ASP A 78 -3.39 -8.02 -18.46
N ILE A 79 -3.03 -8.97 -19.32
CA ILE A 79 -3.98 -9.83 -20.04
C ILE A 79 -4.24 -11.16 -19.32
N GLY A 80 -3.69 -11.30 -18.11
CA GLY A 80 -3.76 -12.55 -17.36
C GLY A 80 -2.69 -13.57 -17.75
N GLY A 81 -2.71 -14.70 -17.06
CA GLY A 81 -1.81 -15.82 -17.30
C GLY A 81 -2.28 -16.72 -18.44
N ARG A 82 -1.51 -17.78 -18.72
CA ARG A 82 -1.91 -18.79 -19.71
C ARG A 82 -2.71 -19.92 -19.05
N PHE A 83 -3.58 -20.56 -19.81
CA PHE A 83 -4.36 -21.74 -19.39
C PHE A 83 -5.22 -21.45 -18.15
N LEU A 84 -4.89 -22.06 -17.01
CA LEU A 84 -5.67 -21.98 -15.77
C LEU A 84 -5.60 -20.60 -15.09
N LEU A 85 -4.76 -19.69 -15.58
CA LEU A 85 -4.53 -18.37 -14.99
C LEU A 85 -5.08 -17.23 -15.87
N GLU A 86 -5.92 -17.51 -16.87
CA GLU A 86 -6.46 -16.50 -17.79
C GLU A 86 -7.21 -15.38 -17.04
N ASP A 87 -7.96 -15.71 -16.00
CA ASP A 87 -8.66 -14.74 -15.14
C ASP A 87 -7.82 -14.28 -13.92
N THR A 88 -6.49 -14.42 -13.97
CA THR A 88 -5.58 -14.10 -12.86
C THR A 88 -4.55 -13.05 -13.24
N TRP A 89 -4.50 -11.96 -12.46
CA TRP A 89 -3.48 -10.92 -12.61
C TRP A 89 -2.06 -11.49 -12.53
N THR A 90 -1.22 -11.19 -13.52
CA THR A 90 0.19 -11.64 -13.59
C THR A 90 1.19 -10.58 -13.14
N THR A 91 0.76 -9.32 -13.10
CA THR A 91 1.58 -8.15 -12.75
C THR A 91 1.24 -7.57 -11.38
N PHE A 92 0.35 -8.24 -10.64
CA PHE A 92 -0.04 -7.83 -9.30
C PHE A 92 1.16 -7.86 -8.35
N THR A 93 1.45 -6.71 -7.74
CA THR A 93 2.49 -6.57 -6.71
C THR A 93 1.97 -5.70 -5.58
N LYS A 94 2.36 -5.99 -4.32
CA LYS A 94 1.97 -5.20 -3.15
C LYS A 94 3.16 -4.88 -2.25
N ALA A 95 3.09 -3.75 -1.56
CA ALA A 95 4.13 -3.25 -0.67
C ALA A 95 3.49 -2.68 0.61
N ARG A 96 4.20 -2.79 1.74
CA ARG A 96 3.78 -2.16 3.01
C ARG A 96 3.99 -0.65 2.91
N LEU A 97 3.00 0.11 3.37
CA LEU A 97 3.12 1.55 3.60
C LEU A 97 3.72 1.77 4.99
N ASN A 98 4.86 2.46 5.05
CA ASN A 98 5.54 2.77 6.30
C ASN A 98 5.23 4.19 6.74
N CYS A 99 4.15 4.35 7.50
CA CYS A 99 3.82 5.62 8.13
C CYS A 99 4.33 5.62 9.58
N SER A 100 5.37 6.40 9.88
CA SER A 100 5.92 6.45 11.23
C SER A 100 6.44 7.82 11.61
N ARG A 101 6.28 8.16 12.89
CA ARG A 101 6.92 9.32 13.50
C ARG A 101 8.32 8.94 13.96
N SER A 102 9.30 9.76 13.58
CA SER A 102 10.70 9.57 13.95
C SER A 102 10.91 9.77 15.46
N GLY A 103 11.78 8.97 16.07
CA GLY A 103 12.13 8.99 17.49
C GLY A 103 13.18 7.91 17.83
N GLU A 104 13.64 7.83 19.08
CA GLU A 104 14.56 6.75 19.52
C GLU A 104 13.95 5.36 19.27
N ILE A 105 12.63 5.26 19.44
CA ILE A 105 11.82 4.10 19.03
C ILE A 105 10.75 4.65 18.07
N PRO A 106 10.75 4.25 16.79
CA PRO A 106 9.76 4.72 15.82
C PRO A 106 8.34 4.31 16.21
N PHE A 107 7.40 5.25 16.10
CA PHE A 107 5.99 5.01 16.35
C PHE A 107 5.25 4.87 15.02
N TYR A 108 4.54 3.75 14.82
CA TYR A 108 3.93 3.41 13.53
C TYR A 108 2.41 3.61 13.53
N TYR A 109 1.91 4.26 12.47
CA TYR A 109 0.48 4.40 12.17
C TYR A 109 0.14 3.36 11.10
N ASN A 110 -0.38 2.22 11.53
CA ASN A 110 -0.53 1.08 10.62
C ASN A 110 -1.86 1.05 9.84
N GLU A 111 -2.83 1.91 10.18
CA GLU A 111 -4.19 1.85 9.63
C GLU A 111 -4.55 3.06 8.76
N LEU A 112 -4.40 2.92 7.45
CA LEU A 112 -4.84 3.88 6.45
C LEU A 112 -6.36 4.00 6.41
N GLN A 113 -6.89 5.20 6.64
CA GLN A 113 -8.33 5.49 6.64
C GLN A 113 -8.82 6.01 5.29
N SER A 114 -8.03 6.89 4.66
CA SER A 114 -8.38 7.52 3.39
C SER A 114 -7.13 7.98 2.65
N THR A 115 -7.29 8.23 1.36
CA THR A 115 -6.23 8.78 0.51
C THR A 115 -6.75 9.90 -0.38
N PHE A 116 -5.84 10.74 -0.86
CA PHE A 116 -6.11 11.78 -1.83
C PHE A 116 -4.97 11.85 -2.84
N TYR A 117 -5.28 11.70 -4.13
CA TYR A 117 -4.29 11.82 -5.20
C TYR A 117 -4.22 13.27 -5.68
N LEU A 118 -3.00 13.82 -5.72
CA LEU A 118 -2.67 15.14 -6.24
C LEU A 118 -1.86 14.99 -7.53
N PRO A 119 -2.52 15.00 -8.71
CA PRO A 119 -1.88 14.73 -10.00
C PRO A 119 -0.76 15.71 -10.36
N GLU A 120 -0.86 16.97 -9.92
CA GLU A 120 0.10 18.03 -10.26
C GLU A 120 1.49 17.76 -9.67
N GLN A 121 1.57 16.90 -8.66
CA GLN A 121 2.82 16.57 -7.97
C GLN A 121 3.16 15.07 -8.06
N ASP A 122 2.34 14.27 -8.74
CA ASP A 122 2.41 12.80 -8.72
C ASP A 122 2.46 12.22 -7.28
N LEU A 123 1.72 12.86 -6.34
CA LEU A 123 1.70 12.51 -4.92
C LEU A 123 0.35 11.94 -4.49
N ILE A 124 0.40 10.96 -3.60
CA ILE A 124 -0.79 10.47 -2.90
C ILE A 124 -0.65 10.80 -1.42
N TYR A 125 -1.61 11.51 -0.86
CA TYR A 125 -1.70 11.75 0.58
C TYR A 125 -2.50 10.63 1.21
N GLY A 126 -2.09 10.16 2.39
CA GLY A 126 -2.79 9.15 3.16
C GLY A 126 -3.02 9.61 4.60
N ILE A 127 -4.23 9.40 5.11
CA ILE A 127 -4.55 9.62 6.53
C ILE A 127 -4.45 8.28 7.24
N PHE A 128 -3.58 8.19 8.24
CA PHE A 128 -3.36 6.97 9.01
C PHE A 128 -3.80 7.15 10.47
N THR A 129 -4.19 6.05 11.09
CA THR A 129 -4.45 5.98 12.53
C THR A 129 -3.68 4.84 13.16
N THR A 130 -3.63 4.87 14.48
CA THR A 130 -3.18 3.76 15.31
C THR A 130 -4.29 2.73 15.46
N ASN A 131 -3.91 1.52 15.86
CA ASN A 131 -4.84 0.47 16.29
C ASN A 131 -5.26 0.80 17.73
N VAL A 132 -6.34 1.57 17.90
CA VAL A 132 -6.96 1.84 19.22
C VAL A 132 -8.39 1.35 19.17
#